data_AF-A0A381JCL3-F1
#
_entry.id   AF-A0A381JCL3-F1
#
_cell.length_a   1.000
_cell.length_b   1.000
_cell.length_c   1.000
_cell.angle_alpha   90.00
_cell.angle_beta   90.00
_cell.angle_gamma   90.00
#
_symmetry.space_group_name_H-M   'P 1'
#
loop_
_entity.id
_entity.type
_entity.pdbx_description
1 polymer ?
#
loop_
_entity_poly.entity_id
_entity_poly.type
_entity_poly.pdbx_seq_one_letter_code
_entity_poly.pdbx_strand_id
1 'polypeptide(L)'
;MVYYKYKKEKLEEKLVESKVFLVRIRECLKRNPNSEDEIVDEAMISYFNSFCEFILDMCETYLVATENYIPNKSGVDIIELSSNFGFISSNDSKKLQGIVRLRNRYTHDYYQRRLARKRIIDICKSEIITLDLFLETSSERIRLVISDKTLGNTSDSH
;
A
#
# COMPACT_ATOMS: atom_id res chain seq x y z
N MET A 1 -7.93 -26.07 11.80
CA MET A 1 -6.54 -25.54 11.84
C MET A 1 -5.92 -25.32 10.47
N VAL A 2 -6.02 -26.25 9.52
CA VAL A 2 -5.39 -26.12 8.18
C VAL A 2 -5.87 -24.88 7.41
N TYR A 3 -7.16 -24.57 7.46
CA TYR A 3 -7.75 -23.42 6.76
C TYR A 3 -7.23 -22.06 7.24
N TYR A 4 -7.07 -21.86 8.55
CA TYR A 4 -6.52 -20.62 9.11
C TYR A 4 -5.03 -20.46 8.79
N LYS A 5 -4.27 -21.56 8.80
CA LYS A 5 -2.86 -21.57 8.39
C LYS A 5 -2.69 -21.13 6.94
N TYR A 6 -3.50 -21.67 6.02
CA TYR A 6 -3.49 -21.29 4.61
C TYR A 6 -3.79 -19.80 4.39
N LYS A 7 -4.80 -19.25 5.08
CA LYS A 7 -5.13 -17.82 4.93
C LYS A 7 -4.02 -16.90 5.46
N LYS A 8 -3.31 -17.31 6.51
CA LYS A 8 -2.14 -16.58 7.04
C LYS A 8 -1.00 -16.60 6.02
N GLU A 9 -0.65 -17.76 5.48
CA GLU A 9 0.38 -17.89 4.42
C GLU A 9 0.04 -16.97 3.23
N LYS A 10 -1.23 -16.95 2.82
CA LYS A 10 -1.72 -16.07 1.74
C LYS A 10 -1.63 -14.57 2.05
N LEU A 11 -1.63 -14.15 3.31
CA LEU A 11 -1.39 -12.76 3.71
C LEU A 11 0.11 -12.45 3.72
N GLU A 12 0.93 -13.37 4.20
CA GLU A 12 2.39 -13.24 4.21
C GLU A 12 2.96 -13.13 2.79
N GLU A 13 2.49 -13.95 1.85
CA GLU A 13 2.85 -13.86 0.43
C GLU A 13 2.54 -12.48 -0.14
N LYS A 14 1.33 -11.95 0.10
CA LYS A 14 0.95 -10.61 -0.38
C LYS A 14 1.74 -9.50 0.29
N LEU A 15 2.08 -9.64 1.57
CA LEU A 15 2.96 -8.71 2.26
C LEU A 15 4.34 -8.68 1.58
N VAL A 16 4.92 -9.85 1.30
CA VAL A 16 6.22 -9.96 0.62
C VAL A 16 6.17 -9.28 -0.75
N GLU A 17 5.15 -9.56 -1.55
CA GLU A 17 4.98 -8.90 -2.85
C GLU A 17 4.82 -7.39 -2.71
N SER A 18 3.99 -6.90 -1.78
CA SER A 18 3.82 -5.46 -1.56
C SER A 18 5.14 -4.76 -1.20
N LYS A 19 6.01 -5.42 -0.42
CA LYS A 19 7.35 -4.91 -0.08
C LYS A 19 8.27 -4.86 -1.29
N VAL A 20 8.19 -5.83 -2.19
CA VAL A 20 8.95 -5.81 -3.45
C VAL A 20 8.58 -4.57 -4.28
N PHE A 21 7.29 -4.23 -4.38
CA PHE A 21 6.87 -3.03 -5.10
C PHE A 21 7.32 -1.73 -4.42
N LEU A 22 7.31 -1.65 -3.09
CA LEU A 22 7.90 -0.51 -2.38
C LEU A 22 9.40 -0.35 -2.69
N VAL A 23 10.16 -1.44 -2.72
CA VAL A 23 11.58 -1.41 -3.11
C VAL A 23 11.75 -0.94 -4.55
N ARG A 24 10.91 -1.41 -5.48
CA ARG A 24 10.96 -1.00 -6.89
C ARG A 24 10.61 0.48 -7.09
N ILE A 25 9.62 1.01 -6.36
CA ILE A 25 9.30 2.44 -6.35
C ILE A 25 10.51 3.25 -5.86
N ARG A 26 11.14 2.83 -4.75
CA ARG A 26 12.36 3.47 -4.22
C ARG A 26 13.51 3.44 -5.24
N GLU A 27 13.66 2.36 -6.00
CA GLU A 27 14.67 2.24 -7.04
C GLU A 27 14.39 3.18 -8.23
N CYS A 28 13.15 3.32 -8.67
CA CYS A 28 12.77 4.32 -9.68
C CYS A 28 13.11 5.74 -9.22
N LEU A 29 12.80 6.07 -7.95
CA LEU A 29 13.11 7.38 -7.38
C LEU A 29 14.62 7.68 -7.33
N LYS A 30 15.45 6.68 -7.05
CA LYS A 30 16.92 6.83 -7.09
C LYS A 30 17.44 7.10 -8.51
N ARG A 31 16.85 6.44 -9.51
CA ARG A 31 17.26 6.58 -10.92
C ARG A 31 16.74 7.86 -11.56
N ASN A 32 15.62 8.40 -11.06
CA ASN A 32 14.97 9.57 -11.64
C ASN A 32 14.45 10.54 -10.56
N PRO A 33 15.35 11.12 -9.72
CA PRO A 33 14.94 11.96 -8.60
C PRO A 33 14.17 13.21 -9.04
N ASN A 34 14.51 13.76 -10.20
CA ASN A 34 13.92 14.98 -10.74
C ASN A 34 12.70 14.76 -11.63
N SER A 35 12.30 13.51 -11.92
CA SER A 35 11.27 13.19 -12.92
C SER A 35 11.55 13.78 -14.31
N GLU A 36 12.77 13.58 -14.80
CA GLU A 36 13.19 13.98 -16.16
C GLU A 36 13.05 12.83 -17.15
N ASP A 37 13.17 11.58 -16.68
CA ASP A 37 12.97 10.37 -17.50
C ASP A 37 11.53 9.84 -17.40
N GLU A 38 10.76 10.03 -18.47
CA GLU A 38 9.36 9.62 -18.53
C GLU A 38 9.17 8.10 -18.44
N ILE A 39 10.13 7.30 -18.92
CA ILE A 39 10.05 5.84 -18.89
C ILE A 39 10.16 5.35 -17.45
N VAL A 40 11.07 5.93 -16.67
CA VAL A 40 11.24 5.59 -15.26
C VAL A 40 10.03 6.02 -14.43
N ASP A 41 9.41 7.17 -14.75
CA ASP A 41 8.17 7.61 -14.12
C ASP A 41 7.00 6.64 -14.41
N GLU A 42 6.85 6.17 -15.65
CA GLU A 42 5.81 5.19 -15.99
C GLU A 42 6.04 3.84 -15.28
N ALA A 43 7.29 3.38 -15.19
CA ALA A 43 7.62 2.19 -14.41
C ALA A 43 7.25 2.38 -12.93
N MET A 44 7.56 3.54 -12.33
CA MET A 44 7.21 3.85 -10.95
C MET A 44 5.69 3.84 -10.74
N ILE A 45 4.92 4.43 -11.64
CA ILE A 45 3.45 4.45 -11.55
C ILE A 45 2.88 3.03 -11.70
N SER A 46 3.47 2.20 -12.57
CA SER A 46 3.11 0.79 -12.67
C SER A 46 3.32 0.06 -11.34
N TYR A 47 4.47 0.24 -10.71
CA TYR A 47 4.75 -0.36 -9.39
C TYR A 47 3.85 0.21 -8.29
N PHE A 48 3.51 1.50 -8.33
CA PHE A 48 2.53 2.11 -7.43
C PHE A 48 1.14 1.49 -7.58
N ASN A 49 0.69 1.24 -8.81
CA ASN A 49 -0.59 0.58 -9.06
C ASN A 49 -0.59 -0.85 -8.52
N SER A 50 0.46 -1.64 -8.78
CA SER A 50 0.61 -2.98 -8.23
C SER A 50 0.64 -2.96 -6.70
N PHE A 51 1.38 -2.02 -6.10
CA PHE A 51 1.38 -1.83 -4.65
C PHE A 51 -0.04 -1.63 -4.10
N CYS A 52 -0.83 -0.74 -4.72
CA CYS A 52 -2.22 -0.52 -4.33
C CYS A 52 -3.09 -1.77 -4.44
N GLU A 53 -2.92 -2.59 -5.49
CA GLU A 53 -3.65 -3.87 -5.62
C GLU A 53 -3.31 -4.82 -4.48
N PHE A 54 -2.03 -4.97 -4.14
CA PHE A 54 -1.64 -5.85 -3.03
C PHE A 54 -2.18 -5.38 -1.67
N ILE A 55 -2.30 -4.07 -1.45
CA ILE A 55 -2.99 -3.53 -0.25
C ILE A 55 -4.45 -3.97 -0.23
N LEU A 56 -5.17 -3.84 -1.35
CA LEU A 56 -6.57 -4.25 -1.45
C LEU A 56 -6.72 -5.76 -1.26
N ASP A 57 -5.91 -6.55 -1.94
CA ASP A 57 -5.90 -8.01 -1.83
C ASP A 57 -5.62 -8.49 -0.40
N MET A 58 -4.75 -7.80 0.35
CA MET A 58 -4.52 -8.08 1.77
C MET A 58 -5.76 -7.76 2.61
N CYS A 59 -6.40 -6.60 2.39
CA CYS A 59 -7.63 -6.21 3.09
C CYS A 59 -8.76 -7.22 2.83
N GLU A 60 -8.97 -7.61 1.57
CA GLU A 60 -9.96 -8.62 1.19
C GLU A 60 -9.64 -9.98 1.80
N THR A 61 -8.38 -10.41 1.73
CA THR A 61 -7.95 -11.69 2.31
C THR A 61 -8.20 -11.70 3.81
N TYR A 62 -7.90 -10.61 4.52
CA TYR A 62 -8.19 -10.48 5.95
C TYR A 62 -9.69 -10.56 6.25
N LEU A 63 -10.51 -9.82 5.49
CA LEU A 63 -11.96 -9.81 5.68
C LEU A 63 -12.58 -11.18 5.39
N VAL A 64 -12.12 -11.87 4.36
CA VAL A 64 -12.51 -13.27 4.08
C VAL A 64 -11.99 -14.21 5.17
N ALA A 65 -10.80 -13.94 5.73
CA ALA A 65 -10.25 -14.73 6.83
C ALA A 65 -11.06 -14.65 8.12
N THR A 66 -11.67 -13.51 8.36
CA THR A 66 -12.42 -13.19 9.57
C THR A 66 -13.93 -13.25 9.39
N GLU A 67 -14.42 -13.76 8.24
CA GLU A 67 -15.85 -13.88 7.91
C GLU A 67 -16.59 -12.53 7.88
N ASN A 68 -15.86 -11.45 7.61
CA ASN A 68 -16.35 -10.07 7.58
C ASN A 68 -16.38 -9.47 6.18
N TYR A 69 -16.12 -10.26 5.14
CA TYR A 69 -16.13 -9.79 3.75
C TYR A 69 -17.54 -9.49 3.28
N ILE A 70 -17.73 -8.30 2.70
CA ILE A 70 -18.99 -7.85 2.11
C ILE A 70 -18.76 -7.60 0.62
N PRO A 71 -19.47 -8.30 -0.29
CA PRO A 71 -19.28 -8.15 -1.73
C PRO A 71 -19.71 -6.77 -2.23
N ASN A 72 -19.26 -6.40 -3.45
CA ASN A 72 -19.62 -5.17 -4.17
C ASN A 72 -19.23 -3.86 -3.47
N LYS A 73 -18.23 -3.91 -2.59
CA LYS A 73 -17.61 -2.72 -2.00
C LYS A 73 -16.52 -2.16 -2.90
N SER A 74 -16.38 -0.83 -2.92
CA SER A 74 -15.23 -0.22 -3.59
C SER A 74 -13.94 -0.54 -2.83
N GLY A 75 -12.78 -0.45 -3.50
CA GLY A 75 -11.49 -0.68 -2.81
C GLY A 75 -11.27 0.24 -1.60
N VAL A 76 -11.80 1.47 -1.65
CA VAL A 76 -11.78 2.41 -0.52
C VAL A 76 -12.60 1.89 0.65
N ASP A 77 -13.79 1.35 0.38
CA ASP A 77 -14.68 0.79 1.40
C ASP A 77 -14.12 -0.52 1.97
N ILE A 78 -13.40 -1.30 1.16
CA ILE A 78 -12.70 -2.51 1.61
C ILE A 78 -11.60 -2.17 2.63
N ILE A 79 -10.81 -1.12 2.37
CA ILE A 79 -9.80 -0.65 3.32
C ILE A 79 -10.45 -0.19 4.63
N GLU A 80 -11.51 0.62 4.54
CA GLU A 80 -12.24 1.08 5.72
C GLU A 80 -12.83 -0.09 6.52
N LEU A 81 -13.46 -1.05 5.84
CA LEU A 81 -14.03 -2.22 6.49
C LEU A 81 -12.96 -3.06 7.20
N SER A 82 -11.81 -3.30 6.55
CA SER A 82 -10.71 -4.05 7.17
C SER A 82 -10.19 -3.36 8.44
N SER A 83 -10.18 -2.02 8.46
CA SER A 83 -9.81 -1.22 9.63
C SER A 83 -10.84 -1.32 10.75
N ASN A 84 -12.15 -1.31 10.43
CA ASN A 84 -13.21 -1.50 11.42
C ASN A 84 -13.11 -2.84 12.14
N PHE A 85 -12.58 -3.87 11.46
CA PHE A 85 -12.30 -5.18 12.04
C PHE A 85 -10.88 -5.33 12.59
N GLY A 86 -10.12 -4.23 12.70
CA GLY A 86 -8.85 -4.16 13.40
C GLY A 86 -7.63 -4.64 12.62
N PHE A 87 -7.72 -4.80 11.30
CA PHE A 87 -6.56 -5.18 10.47
C PHE A 87 -5.54 -4.03 10.36
N ILE A 88 -6.03 -2.83 10.11
CA ILE A 88 -5.24 -1.62 9.89
C ILE A 88 -5.72 -0.55 10.86
N SER A 89 -4.81 0.25 11.43
CA SER A 89 -5.19 1.37 12.29
C SER A 89 -6.09 2.37 11.54
N SER A 90 -6.93 3.12 12.26
CA SER A 90 -7.83 4.09 11.61
C SER A 90 -7.05 5.17 10.84
N ASN A 91 -5.92 5.63 11.39
CA ASN A 91 -5.06 6.63 10.74
C ASN A 91 -4.44 6.09 9.45
N ASP A 92 -3.85 4.91 9.51
CA ASP A 92 -3.22 4.26 8.35
C ASP A 92 -4.26 3.92 7.27
N SER A 93 -5.45 3.51 7.69
CA SER A 93 -6.58 3.25 6.79
C SER A 93 -6.96 4.50 6.01
N LYS A 94 -7.05 5.68 6.65
CA LYS A 94 -7.37 6.93 5.93
C LYS A 94 -6.26 7.32 4.95
N LYS A 95 -5.00 7.08 5.29
CA LYS A 95 -3.86 7.29 4.38
C LYS A 95 -3.95 6.37 3.15
N LEU A 96 -4.13 5.07 3.36
CA LEU A 96 -4.28 4.07 2.29
C LEU A 96 -5.51 4.33 1.40
N GLN A 97 -6.63 4.76 1.99
CA GLN A 97 -7.80 5.19 1.22
C GLN A 97 -7.46 6.36 0.29
N GLY A 98 -6.67 7.34 0.74
CA GLY A 98 -6.18 8.44 -0.09
C GLY A 98 -5.33 7.97 -1.27
N ILE A 99 -4.39 7.06 -1.00
CA ILE A 99 -3.51 6.44 -2.00
C ILE A 99 -4.33 5.69 -3.06
N VAL A 100 -5.29 4.85 -2.64
CA VAL A 100 -6.14 4.08 -3.57
C VAL A 100 -7.10 4.98 -4.36
N ARG A 101 -7.67 6.03 -3.74
CA ARG A 101 -8.48 7.02 -4.50
C ARG A 101 -7.65 7.68 -5.61
N LEU A 102 -6.39 7.99 -5.32
CA LEU A 102 -5.49 8.58 -6.31
C LEU A 102 -5.17 7.58 -7.44
N ARG A 103 -4.91 6.32 -7.10
CA ARG A 103 -4.76 5.23 -8.08
C ARG A 103 -5.99 5.13 -8.99
N ASN A 104 -7.18 5.06 -8.41
CA ASN A 104 -8.42 4.92 -9.16
C ASN A 104 -8.67 6.08 -10.12
N ARG A 105 -8.30 7.31 -9.71
CA ARG A 105 -8.38 8.49 -10.57
C ARG A 105 -7.42 8.39 -11.75
N TYR A 106 -6.21 7.86 -11.55
CA TYR A 106 -5.26 7.65 -12.65
C TYR A 106 -5.74 6.59 -13.66
N THR A 107 -6.33 5.50 -13.17
CA THR A 107 -6.75 4.38 -14.00
C THR A 107 -8.10 4.61 -14.69
N HIS A 108 -9.07 5.24 -14.02
CA HIS A 108 -10.45 5.34 -14.50
C HIS A 108 -10.88 6.75 -14.95
N ASP A 109 -10.34 7.81 -14.34
CA ASP A 109 -10.70 9.20 -14.67
C ASP A 109 -9.76 9.79 -15.74
N TYR A 110 -9.94 9.40 -16.99
CA TYR A 110 -9.06 9.81 -18.11
C TYR A 110 -8.84 11.33 -18.21
N TYR A 111 -9.86 12.13 -17.92
CA TYR A 111 -9.79 13.60 -17.93
C TYR A 111 -8.92 14.19 -16.81
N GLN A 112 -8.70 13.45 -15.72
CA GLN A 112 -7.81 13.84 -14.62
C GLN A 112 -6.48 13.10 -14.63
N ARG A 113 -6.24 12.19 -15.59
CA ARG A 113 -5.07 11.30 -15.61
C ARG A 113 -3.75 12.06 -15.50
N ARG A 114 -3.58 13.17 -16.21
CA ARG A 114 -2.36 14.00 -16.14
C ARG A 114 -2.11 14.59 -14.74
N LEU A 115 -3.17 15.06 -14.08
CA LEU A 115 -3.09 15.60 -12.72
C LEU A 115 -2.85 14.47 -11.70
N ALA A 116 -3.51 13.32 -11.88
CA ALA A 116 -3.32 12.15 -11.04
C ALA A 116 -1.90 11.61 -11.17
N ARG A 117 -1.34 11.55 -12.39
CA ARG A 117 0.05 11.17 -12.67
C ARG A 117 1.03 12.00 -11.84
N LYS A 118 0.91 13.33 -11.92
CA LYS A 118 1.76 14.24 -11.14
C LYS A 118 1.64 13.97 -9.64
N ARG A 119 0.42 13.83 -9.13
CA ARG A 119 0.18 13.55 -7.71
C ARG A 119 0.73 12.18 -7.27
N ILE A 120 0.71 11.16 -8.14
CA ILE A 120 1.29 9.85 -7.86
C ILE A 120 2.80 9.97 -7.72
N ILE A 121 3.45 10.72 -8.61
CA ILE A 121 4.89 10.99 -8.52
C ILE A 121 5.21 11.73 -7.22
N ASP A 122 4.45 12.77 -6.90
CA ASP A 122 4.64 13.58 -5.68
C ASP A 122 4.51 12.71 -4.41
N ILE A 123 3.44 11.92 -4.28
CA ILE A 123 3.24 11.04 -3.11
C ILE A 123 4.29 9.92 -3.04
N CYS A 124 4.80 9.45 -4.18
CA CYS A 124 5.91 8.49 -4.21
C CYS A 124 7.16 9.10 -3.57
N LYS A 125 7.47 10.37 -3.92
CA LYS A 125 8.64 11.11 -3.42
C LYS A 125 8.52 11.51 -1.95
N SER A 126 7.33 11.86 -1.47
CA SER A 126 7.15 12.40 -0.12
C SER A 126 6.75 11.36 0.92
N GLU A 127 5.88 10.42 0.57
CA GLU A 127 5.25 9.53 1.54
C GLU A 127 5.65 8.06 1.32
N ILE A 128 5.43 7.52 0.13
CA ILE A 128 5.65 6.09 -0.15
C ILE A 128 7.11 5.69 0.03
N ILE A 129 8.05 6.58 -0.27
CA ILE A 129 9.49 6.32 -0.09
C ILE A 129 9.81 5.89 1.35
N THR A 130 9.10 6.46 2.34
CA THR A 130 9.29 6.23 3.77
C THR A 130 8.42 5.12 4.37
N LEU A 131 7.46 4.62 3.59
CA LEU A 131 6.46 3.67 4.04
C LEU A 131 7.06 2.27 4.25
N ASP A 132 6.89 1.70 5.43
CA ASP A 132 7.24 0.31 5.71
C ASP A 132 6.00 -0.44 6.23
N LEU A 133 5.92 -1.74 5.91
CA LEU A 133 4.78 -2.61 6.23
C LEU A 133 5.22 -3.86 6.98
N PHE A 134 4.44 -4.30 7.96
CA PHE A 134 4.67 -5.56 8.68
C PHE A 134 3.34 -6.22 9.04
N LEU A 135 3.30 -7.55 9.04
CA LEU A 135 2.20 -8.29 9.64
C LEU A 135 2.54 -8.64 11.09
N GLU A 136 1.86 -8.01 12.03
CA GLU A 136 1.86 -8.45 13.42
C GLU A 136 0.93 -9.66 13.53
N THR A 137 1.47 -10.80 13.96
CA THR A 137 0.69 -12.03 14.14
C THR A 137 0.80 -12.50 15.58
N SER A 138 -0.35 -12.68 16.23
CA SER A 138 -0.47 -13.36 17.52
C SER A 138 -1.31 -14.63 17.37
N SER A 139 -1.49 -15.36 18.48
CA SER A 139 -2.41 -16.51 18.55
C SER A 139 -3.87 -16.13 18.27
N GLU A 140 -4.23 -14.86 18.46
CA GLU A 140 -5.61 -14.39 18.40
C GLU A 140 -5.89 -13.46 17.22
N ARG A 141 -4.88 -12.73 16.72
CA ARG A 141 -5.09 -11.65 15.74
C ARG A 141 -3.95 -11.54 14.74
N ILE A 142 -4.29 -11.05 13.55
CA ILE A 142 -3.36 -10.63 12.51
C ILE A 142 -3.64 -9.15 12.23
N ARG A 143 -2.60 -8.31 12.23
CA ARG A 143 -2.70 -6.87 11.92
C ARG A 143 -1.63 -6.45 10.92
N LEU A 144 -2.00 -5.59 9.98
CA LEU A 144 -1.05 -4.88 9.15
C LEU A 144 -0.63 -3.59 9.87
N VAL A 145 0.64 -3.56 10.26
CA VAL A 145 1.29 -2.41 10.88
C VAL A 145 2.01 -1.62 9.80
N ILE A 146 1.73 -0.32 9.76
CA ILE A 146 2.36 0.61 8.84
C ILE A 146 3.22 1.56 9.67
N SER A 147 4.48 1.70 9.28
CA SER A 147 5.40 2.64 9.92
C SER A 147 5.94 3.61 8.87
N ASP A 148 5.79 4.90 9.13
CA ASP A 148 6.47 5.94 8.37
C ASP A 148 7.80 6.22 9.06
N LYS A 149 8.90 5.83 8.41
CA LYS A 149 10.21 6.30 8.86
C LYS A 149 10.36 7.75 8.45
N THR A 150 10.35 8.68 9.39
CA THR A 150 10.95 9.98 9.11
C THR A 150 12.37 9.73 8.60
N LEU A 151 12.77 10.41 7.52
CA LEU A 151 14.18 10.53 7.14
C LEU A 151 14.89 11.24 8.30
N GLY A 152 15.28 10.44 9.29
CA GLY A 152 15.89 10.90 10.52
C GLY A 152 17.34 11.26 10.24
N ASN A 153 17.65 12.53 10.53
CA ASN A 153 18.98 13.06 10.74
C ASN A 153 19.95 12.01 11.29
N THR A 154 21.02 11.74 10.54
CA THR A 154 22.29 11.30 11.11
C THR A 154 22.81 12.44 11.99
N SER A 155 22.34 12.51 13.24
CA SER A 155 23.15 13.13 14.28
C SER A 155 24.11 12.05 14.77
N ASP A 156 25.31 12.09 14.19
CA ASP A 156 26.45 11.32 14.66
C ASP A 156 26.62 11.57 16.17
N SER A 157 26.53 10.48 16.92
CA SER A 157 26.91 10.45 18.33
C SER A 157 28.44 10.42 18.42
N HIS A 158 29.02 11.54 18.85
CA HIS A 158 30.33 11.57 19.50
C HIS A 158 30.15 11.39 21.01
#